data_AF-A0A0E4GAA7-F1
#
_entry.id   AF-A0A0E4GAA7-F1
#
_cell.length_a   1.000
_cell.length_b   1.000
_cell.length_c   1.000
_cell.angle_alpha   90.00
_cell.angle_beta   90.00
_cell.angle_gamma   90.00
#
_symmetry.space_group_name_H-M   'P 1'
#
loop_
_entity.id
_entity.type
_entity.pdbx_description
1 polymer ?
#
loop_
_entity_poly.entity_id
_entity_poly.type
_entity_poly.pdbx_seq_one_letter_code
_entity_poly.pdbx_strand_id
1 'polypeptide(L)' 'MKTMTAFEKQLQIEKKNRIAKTHCKICKNLIGNKPYVVFEERYFHAICLNSKPNIKINS' A
#
# COMPACT_ATOMS: atom_id res chain seq x y z
N MET A 1 27.84 3.23 0.45
CA MET A 1 26.52 3.12 1.11
C MET A 1 26.23 4.45 1.79
N LYS A 2 25.10 5.11 1.49
CA LYS A 2 24.69 6.30 2.26
C LYS A 2 24.12 5.82 3.59
N THR A 3 24.84 6.07 4.68
CA THR A 3 24.38 5.77 6.03
C THR A 3 23.25 6.73 6.35
N MET A 4 22.03 6.21 6.48
CA MET A 4 20.88 7.03 6.87
C MET A 4 21.09 7.57 8.28
N THR A 5 20.94 8.88 8.42
CA THR A 5 20.90 9.56 9.71
C THR A 5 19.72 9.06 10.55
N ALA A 6 19.80 9.19 11.88
CA ALA A 6 18.70 8.83 12.77
C ALA A 6 17.40 9.57 12.42
N PHE A 7 17.51 10.82 11.97
CA PHE A 7 16.40 11.64 11.51
C PHE A 7 15.72 11.07 10.26
N GLU A 8 16.49 10.68 9.24
CA GLU A 8 15.93 10.07 8.03
C GLU A 8 15.22 8.74 8.33
N LYS A 9 15.71 7.97 9.32
CA LYS A 9 15.04 6.76 9.79
C LYS A 9 13.68 7.07 10.41
N GLN A 10 13.60 8.08 11.27
CA GLN A 10 12.34 8.53 11.87
C GLN A 10 11.33 8.96 10.79
N LEU A 11 11.79 9.78 9.84
CA LEU A 11 10.94 10.26 8.74
C LEU A 11 10.37 9.10 7.90
N GLN A 12 11.20 8.07 7.62
CA GLN A 12 10.73 6.89 6.90
C GLN A 12 9.72 6.06 7.71
N ILE A 13 9.93 5.91 9.02
CA ILE A 13 8.99 5.21 9.91
C ILE A 13 7.65 5.95 9.94
N GLU A 14 7.67 7.28 10.11
CA GLU A 14 6.45 8.08 10.08
C GLU A 14 5.72 7.98 8.74
N LYS A 15 6.46 8.04 7.62
CA LYS A 15 5.89 7.88 6.29
C LYS A 15 5.23 6.50 6.13
N LYS A 16 5.92 5.43 6.54
CA LYS A 16 5.36 4.06 6.52
C LYS A 16 4.10 3.96 7.39
N ASN A 17 4.13 4.54 8.59
CA ASN A 17 3.00 4.53 9.51
C ASN A 17 1.78 5.28 8.96
N ARG A 18 1.98 6.41 8.27
CA ARG A 18 0.90 7.12 7.59
C ARG A 18 0.26 6.26 6.51
N ILE A 19 1.08 5.63 5.67
CA ILE A 19 0.60 4.75 4.60
C ILE A 19 -0.10 3.52 5.18
N ALA A 20 0.43 2.91 6.23
CA ALA A 20 -0.17 1.75 6.89
C ALA A 20 -1.60 2.03 7.40
N LYS A 21 -1.89 3.27 7.79
CA LYS A 21 -3.21 3.74 8.23
C LYS A 21 -4.17 4.08 7.07
N THR A 22 -3.68 4.12 5.83
CA THR A 22 -4.55 4.33 4.66
C THR A 22 -5.34 3.06 4.34
N HIS A 23 -6.53 3.24 3.78
CA HIS A 23 -7.38 2.13 3.36
C HIS A 23 -7.17 1.83 1.88
N CYS A 24 -7.12 0.54 1.54
CA CYS A 24 -7.13 0.10 0.15
C CYS A 24 -8.47 0.48 -0.50
N LYS A 25 -8.42 1.08 -1.69
CA LYS A 25 -9.65 1.48 -2.40
C LYS A 25 -10.49 0.28 -2.88
N ILE A 26 -9.88 -0.89 -3.08
CA ILE A 26 -10.54 -2.11 -3.58
C ILE A 26 -11.25 -2.85 -2.44
N CYS A 27 -10.50 -3.26 -1.41
CA CYS A 27 -11.05 -4.08 -0.33
C CYS A 27 -11.47 -3.30 0.91
N LYS A 28 -11.26 -1.97 0.93
CA LYS A 28 -11.53 -1.07 2.07
C LYS A 28 -10.82 -1.40 3.39
N ASN A 29 -9.89 -2.36 3.38
CA ASN A 29 -9.08 -2.69 4.55
C ASN A 29 -7.81 -1.83 4.62
N LEU A 30 -7.26 -1.67 5.82
CA LEU A 30 -5.99 -0.97 6.03
C LEU A 30 -4.87 -1.60 5.19
N ILE A 31 -4.00 -0.75 4.62
CA ILE A 31 -2.79 -1.18 3.94
C ILE A 31 -1.85 -1.90 4.91
N GLY A 32 -1.69 -1.36 6.13
CA GLY A 32 -0.81 -1.93 7.13
C GLY A 32 0.64 -2.05 6.62
N ASN A 33 1.27 -3.17 6.93
CA ASN A 33 2.61 -3.53 6.42
C ASN A 33 2.57 -4.39 5.16
N LYS A 34 1.41 -4.51 4.49
CA LYS A 34 1.26 -5.33 3.27
C LYS A 34 1.89 -4.60 2.07
N PRO A 35 2.36 -5.33 1.05
CA PRO A 35 2.81 -4.72 -0.20
C PRO A 35 1.68 -3.90 -0.81
N TYR A 36 1.99 -2.65 -1.16
CA TYR A 36 1.03 -1.70 -1.69
C TYR A 36 1.57 -1.01 -2.95
N VAL A 37 0.64 -0.48 -3.73
CA VAL A 37 0.89 0.32 -4.92
C VAL A 37 0.11 1.62 -4.75
N VAL A 38 0.70 2.72 -5.22
CA VAL A 38 0.07 4.03 -5.26
C VAL A 38 -0.23 4.36 -6.72
N PHE A 39 -1.48 4.70 -7.01
CA PHE A 39 -1.92 5.11 -8.35
C PHE A 39 -2.91 6.25 -8.20
N GLU A 40 -2.69 7.38 -8.89
CA GLU A 40 -3.54 8.59 -8.81
C GLU A 40 -3.92 8.96 -7.37
N GLU A 41 -2.92 9.07 -6.49
CA GLU A 41 -3.10 9.43 -5.07
C GLU A 41 -3.94 8.44 -4.24
N ARG A 42 -4.27 7.27 -4.80
CA ARG A 42 -4.99 6.18 -4.12
C ARG A 42 -4.05 5.04 -3.77
N TYR A 43 -4.30 4.43 -2.62
CA TYR A 43 -3.55 3.30 -2.11
C TYR A 43 -4.28 1.99 -2.39
N PHE A 44 -3.52 1.00 -2.85
CA PHE A 44 -4.03 -0.33 -3.16
C PHE A 44 -3.10 -1.39 -2.59
N HIS A 45 -3.64 -2.49 -2.06
CA HIS A 45 -2.79 -3.66 -1.84
C HIS A 45 -2.34 -4.21 -3.20
N ALA A 46 -1.08 -4.62 -3.31
CA ALA A 46 -0.55 -5.23 -4.54
C ALA A 46 -1.36 -6.48 -4.94
N ILE A 47 -1.79 -7.26 -3.95
CA ILE A 47 -2.68 -8.43 -4.16
C ILE A 47 -4.05 -8.03 -4.71
N CYS A 48 -4.60 -6.89 -4.30
CA CYS A 48 -5.92 -6.44 -4.76
C CYS A 48 -5.86 -5.95 -6.20
N LEU A 49 -4.71 -5.45 -6.66
CA LEU A 49 -4.50 -5.08 -8.07
C LEU A 49 -4.26 -6.30 -8.97
N ASN A 50 -3.54 -7.31 -8.47
CA ASN A 50 -3.27 -8.53 -9.23
C ASN A 50 -4.45 -9.50 -9.29
N SER A 51 -5.42 -9.35 -8.38
CA SER A 51 -6.74 -9.92 -8.59
C SER A 51 -7.36 -9.23 -9.80
N LYS A 52 -7.07 -9.78 -10.99
CA LYS A 52 -7.97 -9.65 -12.14
C LYS A 52 -9.38 -9.76 -11.57
N PRO A 53 -10.32 -8.86 -11.94
CA PRO A 53 -11.71 -9.10 -11.60
C PRO A 53 -11.95 -10.56 -11.98
N ASN A 54 -12.39 -11.36 -11.01
CA ASN A 54 -12.99 -12.63 -11.31
C ASN A 54 -14.24 -12.24 -12.10
N ILE A 55 -14.04 -11.96 -13.40
CA ILE A 55 -15.08 -11.89 -14.39
C ILE A 55 -15.62 -13.29 -14.29
N LYS A 56 -16.65 -13.45 -13.46
CA LYS A 56 -17.53 -14.60 -13.53
C LYS A 56 -18.11 -14.50 -14.93
N ILE A 57 -17.42 -15.12 -15.89
CA ILE A 57 -17.99 -15.44 -17.18
C ILE A 57 -19.04 -16.48 -16.80
N ASN A 58 -20.27 -16.00 -16.55
CA ASN A 58 -21.42 -16.87 -16.49
C ASN A 58 -21.47 -17.57 -17.84
N SER A 59 -21.02 -18.83 -17.86
CA SER A 59 -21.15 -19.77 -18.97
C SER A 59 -22.37 -20.62 -18.68
#